data_AF-A0A7T5BK94-F1
#
_entry.id   AF-A0A7T5BK94-F1
#
_cell.length_a   1.000
_cell.length_b   1.000
_cell.length_c   1.000
_cell.angle_alpha   90.00
_cell.angle_beta   90.00
_cell.angle_gamma   90.00
#
_symmetry.space_group_name_H-M   'P 1'
#
loop_
_entity.id
_entity.type
_entity.pdbx_description
1 polymer ?
#
loop_
_entity_poly.entity_id
_entity_poly.type
_entity_poly.pdbx_seq_one_letter_code
_entity_poly.pdbx_strand_id
1 'polypeptide(L)'
;MESKRHAELIAELEAAASEEWGPRALLACLQKLRDGGPTEAAIVVVHDAWVTPDGFRVVYGSPWGPRVGIIRERHTTIDWVDAYTTGDEPTPEEFGHEVADFNIGEPLGSYLEILDHDADGLGWWGHIPLRRRG
;
A
#
# COMPACT_ATOMS: atom_id res chain seq x y z
N MET A 1 1.19 4.46 -15.56
CA MET A 1 0.06 4.26 -16.50
C MET A 1 -1.08 3.70 -15.67
N GLU A 2 -2.14 4.46 -15.47
CA GLU A 2 -3.28 4.06 -14.63
C GLU A 2 -4.04 2.89 -15.28
N SER A 3 -4.31 1.83 -14.50
CA SER A 3 -5.14 0.73 -14.98
C SER A 3 -6.62 1.11 -14.91
N LYS A 4 -7.48 0.54 -15.78
CA LYS A 4 -8.93 0.78 -15.72
C LYS A 4 -9.50 0.46 -14.32
N ARG A 5 -8.99 -0.61 -13.69
CA ARG A 5 -9.43 -1.04 -12.37
C ARG A 5 -9.03 -0.06 -11.27
N HIS A 6 -7.86 0.58 -11.37
CA HIS A 6 -7.43 1.62 -10.44
C HIS A 6 -8.40 2.82 -10.45
N ALA A 7 -8.76 3.31 -11.63
CA ALA A 7 -9.73 4.40 -11.77
C ALA A 7 -11.12 4.04 -11.22
N GLU A 8 -11.58 2.80 -11.48
CA GLU A 8 -12.85 2.28 -10.96
C GLU A 8 -12.86 2.22 -9.42
N LEU A 9 -11.78 1.73 -8.81
CA LEU A 9 -11.63 1.66 -7.35
C LEU A 9 -11.69 3.05 -6.69
N ILE A 10 -11.03 4.04 -7.28
CA ILE A 10 -11.08 5.42 -6.79
C ILE A 10 -12.52 5.94 -6.85
N ALA A 11 -13.18 5.78 -8.00
CA ALA A 11 -14.56 6.25 -8.18
C ALA A 11 -15.55 5.55 -7.23
N GLU A 12 -15.38 4.25 -6.96
CA GLU A 12 -16.19 3.49 -6.00
C GLU A 12 -16.03 4.05 -4.57
N LEU A 13 -14.80 4.34 -4.14
CA LEU A 13 -14.51 4.90 -2.82
C LEU A 13 -15.00 6.34 -2.67
N GLU A 14 -14.80 7.18 -3.70
CA GLU A 14 -15.31 8.55 -3.73
C GLU A 14 -16.84 8.59 -3.68
N ALA A 15 -17.51 7.68 -4.40
CA ALA A 15 -18.97 7.59 -4.40
C ALA A 15 -19.53 7.06 -3.07
N ALA A 16 -18.81 6.15 -2.41
CA ALA A 16 -19.19 5.65 -1.09
C ALA A 16 -19.09 6.73 0.00
N ALA A 17 -18.17 7.68 -0.16
CA ALA A 17 -17.97 8.82 0.75
C ALA A 17 -17.94 8.41 2.23
N SER A 18 -17.24 7.33 2.53
CA SER A 18 -17.19 6.78 3.89
C SER A 18 -16.31 7.65 4.79
N GLU A 19 -16.80 7.89 6.02
CA GLU A 19 -16.04 8.54 7.09
C GLU A 19 -15.21 7.53 7.91
N GLU A 20 -15.31 6.24 7.59
CA GLU A 20 -14.50 5.21 8.24
C GLU A 20 -13.03 5.34 7.86
N TRP A 21 -12.16 4.85 8.74
CA TRP A 21 -10.74 4.98 8.59
C TRP A 21 -10.25 4.19 7.34
N GLY A 22 -10.32 2.86 7.31
CA GLY A 22 -9.82 2.05 6.18
C GLY A 22 -10.14 2.59 4.76
N PRO A 23 -11.40 2.96 4.46
CA PRO A 23 -11.77 3.58 3.18
C PRO A 23 -11.05 4.88 2.85
N ARG A 24 -10.92 5.80 3.81
CA ARG A 24 -10.18 7.06 3.63
C ARG A 24 -8.69 6.81 3.39
N ALA A 25 -8.13 5.81 4.07
CA ALA A 25 -6.73 5.36 3.88
C ALA A 25 -6.49 4.91 2.45
N LEU A 26 -7.35 4.00 2.01
CA LEU A 26 -7.21 3.38 0.71
C LEU A 26 -7.44 4.41 -0.38
N LEU A 27 -8.43 5.29 -0.23
CA LEU A 27 -8.68 6.35 -1.20
C LEU A 27 -7.46 7.27 -1.34
N ALA A 28 -6.90 7.75 -0.23
CA ALA A 28 -5.72 8.61 -0.25
C ALA A 28 -4.51 7.89 -0.89
N CYS A 29 -4.30 6.60 -0.56
CA CYS A 29 -3.26 5.79 -1.16
C CYS A 29 -3.42 5.66 -2.69
N LEU A 30 -4.63 5.32 -3.16
CA LEU A 30 -4.90 5.15 -4.59
C LEU A 30 -4.81 6.47 -5.36
N GLN A 31 -5.32 7.57 -4.80
CA GLN A 31 -5.18 8.90 -5.39
C GLN A 31 -3.71 9.30 -5.49
N LYS A 32 -2.91 9.04 -4.46
CA LYS A 32 -1.47 9.32 -4.47
C LYS A 32 -0.71 8.49 -5.51
N LEU A 33 -1.05 7.21 -5.67
CA LEU A 33 -0.48 6.36 -6.73
C LEU A 33 -0.86 6.84 -8.13
N ARG A 34 -2.08 7.39 -8.31
CA ARG A 34 -2.53 7.99 -9.58
C ARG A 34 -1.80 9.30 -9.88
N ASP A 35 -1.73 10.19 -8.89
CA ASP A 35 -1.24 11.56 -9.05
C ASP A 35 0.30 11.64 -9.00
N GLY A 36 0.94 10.60 -8.47
CA GLY A 36 2.38 10.51 -8.28
C GLY A 36 2.88 11.21 -7.02
N GLY A 37 4.19 11.15 -6.80
CA GLY A 37 4.84 11.65 -5.61
C GLY A 37 6.33 11.89 -5.82
N PRO A 38 7.11 12.09 -4.74
CA PRO A 38 8.56 12.17 -4.82
C PRO A 38 9.21 10.84 -5.26
N THR A 39 8.46 9.74 -5.18
CA THR A 39 8.92 8.39 -5.55
C THR A 39 8.37 7.97 -6.91
N GLU A 40 8.75 6.77 -7.34
CA GLU A 40 8.35 6.21 -8.63
C GLU A 40 6.91 5.67 -8.64
N ALA A 41 6.06 6.11 -7.72
CA ALA A 41 4.64 5.75 -7.62
C ALA A 41 3.89 5.81 -8.97
N ALA A 42 4.27 6.73 -9.87
CA ALA A 42 3.64 6.93 -11.17
C ALA A 42 3.79 5.75 -12.17
N ILE A 43 4.75 4.84 -11.94
CA ILE A 43 4.98 3.68 -12.81
C ILE A 43 4.48 2.36 -12.20
N VAL A 44 3.91 2.41 -11.00
CA VAL A 44 3.18 1.29 -10.39
C VAL A 44 1.84 1.11 -11.09
N VAL A 45 1.43 -0.16 -11.24
CA VAL A 45 0.12 -0.54 -11.76
C VAL A 45 -0.67 -1.21 -10.65
N VAL A 46 -1.75 -0.57 -10.21
CA VAL A 46 -2.71 -1.17 -9.28
C VAL A 46 -3.61 -2.15 -10.03
N HIS A 47 -3.69 -3.38 -9.54
CA HIS A 47 -4.50 -4.45 -10.12
C HIS A 47 -5.80 -4.68 -9.37
N ASP A 48 -5.78 -4.57 -8.04
CA ASP A 48 -6.96 -4.64 -7.19
C ASP A 48 -6.66 -4.03 -5.82
N ALA A 49 -7.69 -3.63 -5.08
CA ALA A 49 -7.53 -3.17 -3.72
C ALA A 49 -8.86 -3.28 -2.96
N TRP A 50 -8.77 -3.43 -1.64
CA TRP A 50 -9.95 -3.45 -0.79
C TRP A 50 -9.65 -3.03 0.64
N VAL A 51 -10.68 -2.52 1.30
CA VAL A 51 -10.62 -2.02 2.67
C VAL A 51 -10.72 -3.16 3.68
N THR A 52 -10.16 -2.93 4.86
CA THR A 52 -10.37 -3.71 6.07
C THR A 52 -10.89 -2.76 7.16
N PRO A 53 -11.43 -3.24 8.28
CA PRO A 53 -11.84 -2.36 9.37
C PRO A 53 -10.73 -1.40 9.86
N ASP A 54 -9.48 -1.87 9.87
CA ASP A 54 -8.34 -1.17 10.46
C ASP A 54 -7.22 -0.84 9.44
N GLY A 55 -7.51 -0.92 8.14
CA GLY A 55 -6.47 -0.86 7.13
C GLY A 55 -6.98 -1.14 5.71
N PHE A 56 -6.07 -1.64 4.87
CA PHE A 56 -6.38 -1.99 3.48
C PHE A 56 -5.36 -2.97 2.90
N ARG A 57 -5.73 -3.53 1.74
CA ARG A 57 -4.85 -4.33 0.89
C ARG A 57 -4.79 -3.74 -0.52
N VAL A 58 -3.62 -3.84 -1.14
CA VAL A 58 -3.43 -3.45 -2.55
C VAL A 58 -2.63 -4.54 -3.25
N VAL A 59 -3.15 -5.02 -4.39
CA VAL A 59 -2.41 -5.86 -5.33
C VAL A 59 -1.85 -4.95 -6.41
N TYR A 60 -0.53 -4.95 -6.57
CA TYR A 60 0.15 -4.06 -7.50
C TYR A 60 1.31 -4.74 -8.21
N GLY A 61 1.69 -4.18 -9.35
CA GLY A 61 2.89 -4.55 -10.08
C GLY A 61 3.79 -3.32 -10.26
N SER A 62 5.10 -3.54 -10.26
CA SER A 62 6.08 -2.51 -10.60
C SER A 62 7.07 -3.03 -11.65
N PRO A 63 7.75 -2.15 -12.41
CA PRO A 63 8.69 -2.57 -13.44
C PRO A 63 9.94 -3.32 -12.92
N TRP A 64 10.19 -3.30 -11.61
CA TRP A 64 11.40 -3.89 -11.00
C TRP A 64 11.14 -5.18 -10.24
N GLY A 65 9.91 -5.69 -10.22
CA GLY A 65 9.56 -6.82 -9.38
C GLY A 65 8.35 -7.61 -9.88
N PRO A 66 8.04 -8.72 -9.18
CA PRO A 66 6.82 -9.47 -9.44
C PRO A 66 5.59 -8.65 -9.05
N ARG A 67 4.43 -9.09 -9.54
CA ARG A 67 3.14 -8.67 -8.98
C ARG A 67 3.04 -9.20 -7.55
N VAL A 68 2.69 -8.34 -6.61
CA VAL A 68 2.58 -8.66 -5.18
C VAL A 68 1.34 -8.01 -4.55
N GLY A 69 0.97 -8.48 -3.37
CA GLY A 69 0.01 -7.83 -2.50
C GLY A 69 0.69 -7.20 -1.29
N ILE A 70 0.25 -6.01 -0.87
CA ILE A 70 0.62 -5.42 0.42
C ILE A 70 -0.58 -5.46 1.37
N ILE A 71 -0.31 -5.78 2.63
CA ILE A 71 -1.24 -5.69 3.76
C ILE A 71 -0.79 -4.53 4.64
N ARG A 72 -1.63 -3.51 4.83
CA ARG A 72 -1.35 -2.40 5.73
C ARG A 72 -2.49 -2.23 6.71
N GLU A 73 -2.17 -2.38 7.99
CA GLU A 73 -3.07 -2.14 9.10
C GLU A 73 -2.52 -0.95 9.90
N ARG A 74 -3.40 -0.05 10.35
CA ARG A 74 -3.10 1.22 11.06
C ARG A 74 -2.05 1.08 12.16
N HIS A 75 -2.06 -0.04 12.87
CA HIS A 75 -1.23 -0.28 14.06
C HIS A 75 0.00 -1.15 13.80
N THR A 76 0.31 -1.44 12.52
CA THR A 76 1.43 -2.32 12.17
C THR A 76 2.58 -1.50 11.58
N THR A 77 3.72 -1.53 12.26
CA THR A 77 5.00 -1.04 11.75
C THR A 77 5.68 -2.15 10.93
N ILE A 78 6.12 -1.85 9.71
CA ILE A 78 6.71 -2.86 8.81
C ILE A 78 8.24 -2.89 8.83
N ASP A 79 8.85 -1.74 9.09
CA ASP A 79 10.28 -1.62 9.35
C ASP A 79 10.58 -0.41 10.24
N TRP A 80 11.85 -0.21 10.57
CA TRP A 80 12.26 0.90 11.46
C TRP A 80 12.29 2.27 10.76
N VAL A 81 12.06 2.35 9.45
CA VAL A 81 11.99 3.61 8.69
C VAL A 81 10.55 4.07 8.47
N ASP A 82 9.56 3.23 8.79
CA ASP A 82 8.14 3.59 8.83
C ASP A 82 7.97 4.88 9.66
N ALA A 83 7.36 5.88 9.04
CA ALA A 83 7.24 7.24 9.57
C ALA A 83 6.54 7.29 10.93
N TYR A 84 5.77 6.26 11.28
CA TYR A 84 4.97 6.20 12.51
C TYR A 84 5.61 5.35 13.61
N THR A 85 6.87 4.92 13.42
CA THR A 85 7.63 4.17 14.45
C THR A 85 7.81 4.95 15.75
N THR A 86 7.71 6.28 15.73
CA THR A 86 7.89 7.16 16.90
C THR A 86 6.62 7.40 17.73
N GLY A 87 5.47 6.84 17.33
CA GLY A 87 4.23 6.86 18.12
C GLY A 87 3.27 8.01 17.84
N ASP A 88 3.53 8.84 16.82
CA ASP A 88 2.53 9.77 16.30
C ASP A 88 1.48 8.99 15.52
N GLU A 89 0.20 9.23 15.82
CA GLU A 89 -0.90 8.56 15.14
C GLU A 89 -1.30 9.36 13.87
N PRO A 90 -1.12 8.79 12.67
CA PRO A 90 -1.43 9.51 11.45
C PRO A 90 -2.92 9.74 11.27
N THR A 91 -3.25 10.84 10.61
CA THR A 91 -4.56 10.97 9.98
C THR A 91 -4.72 9.93 8.88
N PRO A 92 -5.97 9.69 8.47
CA PRO A 92 -6.23 8.76 7.42
C PRO A 92 -5.42 8.92 6.13
N GLU A 93 -5.39 10.17 5.68
CA GLU A 93 -4.79 10.54 4.41
C GLU A 93 -3.26 10.47 4.47
N GLU A 94 -2.67 10.86 5.61
CA GLU A 94 -1.21 10.80 5.81
C GLU A 94 -0.68 9.37 5.68
N PHE A 95 -1.34 8.41 6.34
CA PHE A 95 -0.94 7.00 6.26
C PHE A 95 -1.14 6.44 4.85
N GLY A 96 -2.24 6.78 4.18
CA GLY A 96 -2.45 6.37 2.79
C GLY A 96 -1.35 6.90 1.85
N HIS A 97 -0.96 8.17 2.01
CA HIS A 97 0.12 8.78 1.25
C HIS A 97 1.48 8.14 1.54
N GLU A 98 1.79 7.87 2.81
CA GLU A 98 3.04 7.22 3.22
C GLU A 98 3.17 5.83 2.60
N VAL A 99 2.11 5.01 2.68
CA VAL A 99 2.09 3.69 2.05
C VAL A 99 2.27 3.79 0.53
N ALA A 100 1.63 4.76 -0.12
CA ALA A 100 1.78 4.94 -1.57
C ALA A 100 3.21 5.32 -1.95
N ASP A 101 3.81 6.29 -1.26
CA ASP A 101 5.14 6.81 -1.60
C ASP A 101 6.25 5.82 -1.24
N PHE A 102 6.27 5.32 0.01
CA PHE A 102 7.42 4.62 0.59
C PHE A 102 7.26 3.11 0.65
N ASN A 103 6.03 2.58 0.61
CA ASN A 103 5.84 1.12 0.63
C ASN A 103 5.62 0.60 -0.80
N ILE A 104 4.69 1.21 -1.54
CA ILE A 104 4.29 0.73 -2.87
C ILE A 104 5.17 1.36 -3.97
N GLY A 105 5.46 2.66 -3.87
CA GLY A 105 6.21 3.43 -4.85
C GLY A 105 7.71 3.15 -4.87
N GLU A 106 8.23 2.46 -3.85
CA GLU A 106 9.63 2.04 -3.79
C GLU A 106 9.82 0.56 -4.20
N PRO A 107 11.02 0.19 -4.71
CA PRO A 107 11.35 -1.20 -4.95
C PRO A 107 11.27 -2.05 -3.67
N LEU A 108 10.68 -3.24 -3.76
CA LEU A 108 10.51 -4.19 -2.64
C LEU A 108 11.81 -4.54 -1.89
N GLY A 109 12.96 -4.45 -2.56
CA GLY A 109 14.27 -4.75 -1.95
C GLY A 109 14.28 -6.12 -1.25
N SER A 110 14.70 -6.12 0.01
CA SER A 110 14.81 -7.35 0.83
C SER A 110 13.48 -8.06 1.09
N TYR A 111 12.33 -7.40 0.92
CA TYR A 111 11.03 -8.06 1.09
C TYR A 111 10.80 -9.17 0.05
N LEU A 112 11.44 -9.11 -1.12
CA LEU A 112 11.37 -10.17 -2.13
C LEU A 112 11.81 -11.54 -1.61
N GLU A 113 12.72 -11.57 -0.63
CA GLU A 113 13.24 -12.82 -0.05
C GLU A 113 12.29 -13.45 0.98
N ILE A 114 11.28 -12.72 1.44
CA ILE A 114 10.45 -13.09 2.60
C ILE A 114 8.94 -12.95 2.33
N LEU A 115 8.50 -12.90 1.08
CA LEU A 115 7.08 -12.81 0.72
C LEU A 115 6.29 -14.02 1.27
N ASP A 116 5.14 -13.74 1.88
CA ASP A 116 4.17 -14.74 2.32
C ASP A 116 3.26 -15.10 1.13
N HIS A 117 3.45 -16.29 0.56
CA HIS A 117 2.75 -16.66 -0.67
C HIS A 117 1.40 -17.31 -0.35
N ASP A 118 0.33 -16.82 -0.98
CA ASP A 118 -0.98 -17.45 -0.89
C ASP A 118 -1.10 -18.71 -1.76
N ALA A 119 -2.28 -19.36 -1.72
CA ALA A 119 -2.54 -20.60 -2.44
C ALA A 119 -2.47 -20.45 -3.98
N ASP A 120 -2.65 -19.23 -4.50
CA ASP A 120 -2.56 -18.90 -5.92
C ASP A 120 -1.15 -18.45 -6.33
N GLY A 121 -0.21 -18.43 -5.37
CA GLY A 121 1.19 -18.06 -5.57
C GLY A 121 1.44 -16.55 -5.61
N LEU A 122 0.48 -15.70 -5.21
CA LEU A 122 0.72 -14.27 -5.05
C LEU A 122 1.49 -14.04 -3.75
N GLY A 123 2.62 -13.35 -3.84
CA GLY A 123 3.42 -12.98 -2.68
C GLY A 123 2.84 -11.77 -1.95
N TRP A 124 2.68 -11.88 -0.64
CA TRP A 124 2.15 -10.85 0.26
C TRP A 124 3.23 -10.32 1.21
N TRP A 125 3.17 -9.03 1.51
CA TRP A 125 4.07 -8.36 2.46
C TRP A 125 3.36 -7.24 3.23
N GLY A 126 4.09 -6.51 4.08
CA GLY A 126 3.54 -5.42 4.90
C GLY A 126 2.98 -5.86 6.26
N HIS A 127 2.74 -7.16 6.45
CA HIS A 127 2.51 -7.76 7.78
C HIS A 127 3.76 -8.44 8.36
N ILE A 128 4.84 -8.50 7.57
CA ILE A 128 6.09 -9.19 7.91
C ILE A 128 7.14 -8.13 8.25
N PRO A 129 7.59 -8.01 9.51
CA PRO A 129 8.57 -7.00 9.86
C PRO A 129 9.95 -7.32 9.27
N LEU A 130 10.64 -6.34 8.67
CA LEU A 130 12.05 -6.50 8.33
C LEU A 130 12.89 -6.55 9.61
N ARG A 131 13.52 -7.70 9.85
CA ARG A 131 14.53 -7.82 10.91
C ARG A 131 15.84 -7.22 10.42
N ARG A 132 16.51 -6.43 11.27
CA ARG A 132 17.92 -6.07 11.01
C ARG A 132 18.73 -7.35 10.80
N ARG A 133 19.46 -7.44 9.69
CA ARG A 133 20.62 -8.33 9.63
C ARG A 133 21.63 -7.76 10.64
N GLY A 134 21.91 -8.53 11.68
CA GLY A 134 22.92 -8.21 12.70
C GLY A 134 24.33 -8.27 12.14
#